data_AF-A0A975GB25-F1
#
_entry.id   AF-A0A975GB25-F1
#
_cell.length_a   1.000
_cell.length_b   1.000
_cell.length_c   1.000
_cell.angle_alpha   90.00
_cell.angle_beta   90.00
_cell.angle_gamma   90.00
#
_symmetry.space_group_name_H-M   'P 1'
#
loop_
_entity.id
_entity.type
_entity.pdbx_description
1 polymer ?
#
loop_
_entity_poly.entity_id
_entity_poly.type
_entity_poly.pdbx_seq_one_letter_code
_entity_poly.pdbx_strand_id
1 'polypeptide(L)'
;MAIGIIDVREWQTMVDLKTGDKIDIDLKSIDKIKKIIAQNYYPGDFELESIDWVSDMAMRINEVYEPDFMLLSYAQPYFISRFKKIFNYEMIGIINYLFKSVENFLKNTDFVPVIIGLGDLVPLRGFIDLSNIDGIAFCGGMSSCYGGLFDATSKDLDYLAGIPEIEKIISKKKFMDEFGGREDFIKRFPDYLLIAKEGYTFKACGSLARTVYKVPAKNTTIPLYTSLDGIDSIVDVKKVIEENLDNRKIALILLEGIGTRDFKWQYTLCKNSIKWYTYEQDANQYLAITTGKHLQYNGYPPGYKYYIEDDENKPYPYEGPFMEIPENTIGQMNKIKSAALGSRSIITHVASGADISIECLCRMLYNYGTMAVIKDIVYKQEIL
;
A
#
# COMPACT_ATOMS: atom_id res chain seq x y z
N MET A 1 -1.50 -22.03 5.48
CA MET A 1 -1.80 -21.32 6.73
C MET A 1 -0.74 -20.24 6.93
N ALA A 2 -1.13 -19.13 7.53
CA ALA A 2 -0.27 -18.00 7.83
C ALA A 2 -0.62 -17.53 9.25
N ILE A 3 0.41 -17.16 10.00
CA ILE A 3 0.30 -16.77 11.40
C ILE A 3 0.40 -15.25 11.47
N GLY A 4 -0.57 -14.60 12.10
CA GLY A 4 -0.45 -13.22 12.55
C GLY A 4 0.07 -13.19 13.98
N ILE A 5 1.09 -12.38 14.26
CA ILE A 5 1.57 -12.06 15.61
C ILE A 5 1.28 -10.60 15.85
N ILE A 6 0.36 -10.32 16.79
CA ILE A 6 -0.01 -8.96 17.17
C ILE A 6 0.73 -8.63 18.46
N ASP A 7 1.52 -7.56 18.43
CA ASP A 7 2.22 -7.00 19.58
C ASP A 7 1.70 -5.60 19.87
N VAL A 8 1.19 -5.41 21.09
CA VAL A 8 0.75 -4.11 21.61
C VAL A 8 1.61 -3.69 22.80
N ARG A 9 2.91 -4.02 22.74
CA ARG A 9 3.96 -3.86 23.76
C ARG A 9 3.90 -4.90 24.88
N GLU A 10 3.07 -4.66 25.89
CA GLU A 10 3.02 -5.52 27.09
C GLU A 10 2.27 -6.84 26.86
N TRP A 11 1.65 -6.97 25.69
CA TRP A 11 0.84 -8.11 25.31
C TRP A 11 1.13 -8.53 23.87
N GLN A 12 1.30 -9.83 23.68
CA GLN A 12 1.39 -10.47 22.37
C GLN A 12 0.34 -11.56 22.25
N THR A 13 -0.24 -11.69 21.06
CA THR A 13 -1.08 -12.83 20.70
C THR A 13 -0.74 -13.33 19.31
N MET A 14 -0.99 -14.62 19.07
CA MET A 14 -0.91 -15.23 17.76
C MET A 14 -2.31 -15.59 17.27
N VAL A 15 -2.55 -15.42 15.98
CA VAL A 15 -3.82 -15.70 15.32
C VAL A 15 -3.59 -16.46 14.01
N ASP A 16 -4.53 -17.31 13.64
CA ASP A 16 -4.64 -17.76 12.24
C ASP A 16 -5.10 -16.56 11.42
N LEU A 17 -4.30 -16.15 10.43
CA LEU A 17 -4.59 -14.94 9.68
C LEU A 17 -5.91 -15.03 8.89
N LYS A 18 -6.32 -16.23 8.48
CA LYS A 18 -7.52 -16.43 7.66
C LYS A 18 -8.79 -16.42 8.51
N THR A 19 -8.78 -17.07 9.67
CA THR A 19 -9.99 -17.16 10.52
C THR A 19 -10.04 -16.10 11.61
N GLY A 20 -8.88 -15.56 12.00
CA GLY A 20 -8.72 -14.66 13.14
C GLY A 20 -8.71 -15.38 14.48
N ASP A 21 -8.84 -16.72 14.50
CA ASP A 21 -8.84 -17.47 15.74
C ASP A 21 -7.47 -17.42 16.41
N LYS A 22 -7.46 -17.32 17.74
CA LYS A 22 -6.24 -17.40 18.52
C LYS A 22 -5.60 -18.78 18.34
N ILE A 23 -4.30 -18.79 18.08
CA ILE A 23 -3.49 -20.01 17.99
C ILE A 23 -2.31 -19.94 18.96
N ASP A 24 -1.74 -21.10 19.28
CA ASP A 24 -0.54 -21.22 20.09
C ASP A 24 0.42 -22.20 19.43
N ILE A 25 1.55 -21.69 18.94
CA ILE A 25 2.58 -22.44 18.21
C ILE A 25 3.93 -22.11 18.84
N ASP A 26 4.57 -23.14 19.37
CA ASP A 26 5.88 -23.05 20.02
C ASP A 26 6.98 -23.54 19.06
N LEU A 27 7.50 -22.62 18.26
CA LEU A 27 8.59 -22.87 17.30
C LEU A 27 9.67 -21.81 17.44
N LYS A 28 10.93 -22.23 17.31
CA LYS A 28 12.10 -21.35 17.53
C LYS A 28 12.14 -20.20 16.53
N SER A 29 11.77 -20.44 15.28
CA SER A 29 11.63 -19.41 14.25
C SER A 29 10.65 -18.32 14.66
N ILE A 30 9.46 -18.70 15.13
CA ILE A 30 8.40 -17.79 15.57
C ILE A 30 8.85 -17.00 16.80
N ASP A 31 9.49 -17.65 17.77
CA ASP A 31 9.97 -17.01 18.99
C ASP A 31 11.04 -15.94 18.74
N LYS A 32 11.89 -16.12 17.71
CA LYS A 32 12.83 -15.08 17.28
C LYS A 32 12.08 -13.84 16.79
N ILE A 33 11.05 -14.02 15.95
CA ILE A 33 10.25 -12.90 15.43
C ILE A 33 9.48 -12.20 16.55
N LYS A 34 8.88 -12.95 17.47
CA LYS A 34 8.22 -12.40 18.68
C LYS A 34 9.14 -11.51 19.49
N LYS A 35 10.39 -11.94 19.71
CA LYS A 35 11.39 -11.13 20.43
C LYS A 35 11.78 -9.88 19.66
N ILE A 36 11.94 -9.98 18.35
CA ILE A 36 12.28 -8.83 17.49
C ILE A 36 11.18 -7.77 17.59
N ILE A 37 9.90 -8.12 17.41
CA ILE A 37 8.82 -7.13 17.46
C ILE A 37 8.60 -6.57 18.87
N ALA A 38 8.75 -7.38 19.92
CA ALA A 38 8.63 -6.92 21.31
C ALA A 38 9.69 -5.87 21.70
N GLN A 39 10.89 -5.99 21.14
CA GLN A 39 12.01 -5.08 21.41
C GLN A 39 11.99 -3.82 20.55
N ASN A 40 11.12 -3.76 19.53
CA ASN A 40 11.11 -2.69 18.53
C ASN A 40 9.66 -2.27 18.22
N TYR A 41 9.05 -1.59 19.18
CA TYR A 41 7.67 -1.12 19.04
C TYR A 41 7.53 -0.08 17.91
N TYR A 42 6.42 -0.12 17.19
CA TYR A 42 6.12 0.91 16.20
C TYR A 42 5.81 2.26 16.88
N PRO A 43 6.50 3.36 16.54
CA PRO A 43 6.34 4.64 17.24
C PRO A 43 5.05 5.37 16.84
N GLY A 44 4.56 5.21 15.61
CA GLY A 44 3.33 5.82 15.11
C GLY A 44 3.50 6.53 13.77
N ASP A 45 2.42 6.65 13.00
CA ASP A 45 2.42 7.17 11.61
C ASP A 45 2.92 8.61 11.46
N PHE A 46 2.96 9.37 12.56
CA PHE A 46 3.38 10.78 12.58
C PHE A 46 4.74 11.02 13.22
N GLU A 47 5.34 10.00 13.85
CA GLU A 47 6.60 10.13 14.55
C GLU A 47 7.76 9.98 13.54
N LEU A 48 8.86 10.73 13.74
CA LEU A 48 10.00 10.69 12.81
C LEU A 48 10.70 9.34 12.83
N GLU A 49 10.72 8.73 14.02
CA GLU A 49 11.28 7.43 14.34
C GLU A 49 10.62 6.29 13.55
N SER A 50 9.41 6.49 13.00
CA SER A 50 8.76 5.49 12.15
C SER A 50 9.52 5.22 10.85
N ILE A 51 10.36 6.16 10.40
CA ILE A 51 11.24 5.99 9.26
C ILE A 51 12.33 4.98 9.60
N ASP A 52 13.08 5.21 10.69
CA ASP A 52 14.17 4.32 11.09
C ASP A 52 13.66 2.97 11.53
N TRP A 53 12.49 2.92 12.17
CA TRP A 53 11.84 1.67 12.53
C TRP A 53 11.74 0.70 11.34
N VAL A 54 11.41 1.19 10.13
CA VAL A 54 11.36 0.33 8.92
C VAL A 54 12.75 -0.24 8.60
N SER A 55 13.77 0.61 8.55
CA SER A 55 15.15 0.23 8.22
C SER A 55 15.77 -0.70 9.27
N ASP A 56 15.57 -0.39 10.56
CA ASP A 56 16.11 -1.14 11.69
C ASP A 56 15.48 -2.52 11.80
N MET A 57 14.16 -2.61 11.60
CA MET A 57 13.47 -3.89 11.54
C MET A 57 13.95 -4.73 10.35
N ALA A 58 14.20 -4.09 9.21
CA ALA A 58 14.75 -4.79 8.05
C ALA A 58 16.13 -5.36 8.32
N MET A 59 17.04 -4.59 8.91
CA MET A 59 18.38 -5.07 9.27
C MET A 59 18.30 -6.25 10.25
N ARG A 60 17.44 -6.17 11.29
CA ARG A 60 17.23 -7.28 12.23
C ARG A 60 16.69 -8.53 11.56
N ILE A 61 15.77 -8.40 10.61
CA ILE A 61 15.27 -9.56 9.84
C ILE A 61 16.33 -10.09 8.90
N ASN A 62 17.15 -9.23 8.29
CA ASN A 62 18.28 -9.67 7.47
C ASN A 62 19.24 -10.56 8.27
N GLU A 63 19.57 -10.17 9.50
CA GLU A 63 20.48 -10.91 10.39
C GLU A 63 19.97 -12.31 10.77
N VAL A 64 18.65 -12.48 10.95
CA VAL A 64 18.09 -13.75 11.46
C VAL A 64 17.50 -14.66 10.40
N TYR A 65 17.11 -14.11 9.24
CA TYR A 65 16.40 -14.82 8.19
C TYR A 65 17.17 -14.88 6.86
N GLU A 66 18.03 -13.88 6.61
CA GLU A 66 18.82 -13.74 5.39
C GLU A 66 17.98 -13.86 4.10
N PRO A 67 17.01 -12.97 3.85
CA PRO A 67 16.17 -13.07 2.68
C PRO A 67 16.91 -12.66 1.39
N ASP A 68 16.50 -13.25 0.28
CA ASP A 68 16.95 -12.87 -1.07
C ASP A 68 16.20 -11.63 -1.58
N PHE A 69 14.95 -11.45 -1.13
CA PHE A 69 14.11 -10.31 -1.48
C PHE A 69 13.61 -9.58 -0.24
N MET A 70 13.72 -8.24 -0.23
CA MET A 70 13.09 -7.39 0.77
C MET A 70 12.18 -6.34 0.14
N LEU A 71 10.98 -6.17 0.67
CA LEU A 71 10.14 -5.00 0.41
C LEU A 71 10.18 -4.06 1.61
N LEU A 72 10.53 -2.79 1.41
CA LEU A 72 10.50 -1.76 2.44
C LEU A 72 9.48 -0.68 2.08
N SER A 73 8.52 -0.39 2.96
CA SER A 73 7.49 0.63 2.72
C SER A 73 7.56 1.77 3.74
N TYR A 74 7.90 2.98 3.26
CA TYR A 74 8.01 4.18 4.07
C TYR A 74 6.81 5.10 3.81
N ALA A 75 5.85 5.12 4.74
CA ALA A 75 4.57 5.82 4.58
C ALA A 75 4.49 7.19 5.28
N GLN A 76 5.42 7.46 6.21
CA GLN A 76 5.32 8.63 7.08
C GLN A 76 5.31 9.99 6.34
N PRO A 77 6.13 10.24 5.29
CA PRO A 77 6.07 11.51 4.56
C PRO A 77 4.69 11.77 3.95
N TYR A 78 4.00 10.72 3.52
CA TYR A 78 2.61 10.79 3.05
C TYR A 78 1.65 11.14 4.20
N PHE A 79 1.69 10.39 5.31
CA PHE A 79 0.76 10.60 6.41
C PHE A 79 0.89 11.99 7.03
N ILE A 80 2.12 12.46 7.27
CA ILE A 80 2.34 13.77 7.85
C ILE A 80 1.90 14.89 6.90
N SER A 81 2.21 14.78 5.61
CA SER A 81 1.78 15.74 4.58
C SER A 81 0.27 15.80 4.41
N ARG A 82 -0.39 14.66 4.49
CA ARG A 82 -1.84 14.54 4.25
C ARG A 82 -2.65 15.03 5.45
N PHE A 83 -2.22 14.72 6.67
CA PHE A 83 -3.05 14.87 7.87
C PHE A 83 -2.52 15.86 8.91
N LYS A 84 -1.33 16.43 8.73
CA LYS A 84 -0.83 17.55 9.53
C LYS A 84 -0.56 18.79 8.68
N LYS A 85 -0.76 19.96 9.27
CA LYS A 85 -0.26 21.21 8.72
C LYS A 85 1.24 21.27 8.98
N ILE A 86 2.04 21.09 7.94
CA ILE A 86 3.50 21.10 8.00
C ILE A 86 4.07 22.18 7.07
N PHE A 87 5.12 22.86 7.49
CA PHE A 87 5.83 23.83 6.67
C PHE A 87 6.82 23.14 5.72
N ASN A 88 7.16 23.80 4.61
CA ASN A 88 8.07 23.24 3.61
C ASN A 88 9.46 22.89 4.18
N TYR A 89 9.99 23.68 5.11
CA TYR A 89 11.31 23.41 5.70
C TYR A 89 11.32 22.15 6.57
N GLU A 90 10.23 21.89 7.31
CA GLU A 90 10.06 20.67 8.12
C GLU A 90 9.97 19.46 7.19
N MET A 91 9.20 19.58 6.10
CA MET A 91 9.08 18.53 5.10
C MET A 91 10.43 18.19 4.46
N ILE A 92 11.24 19.19 4.11
CA ILE A 92 12.61 18.97 3.59
C ILE A 92 13.46 18.20 4.61
N GLY A 93 13.34 18.53 5.90
CA GLY A 93 14.01 17.80 6.98
C GLY A 93 13.63 16.32 7.02
N ILE A 94 12.32 16.03 6.96
CA ILE A 94 11.79 14.66 6.94
C ILE A 94 12.26 13.89 5.71
N ILE A 95 12.23 14.50 4.52
CA ILE A 95 12.70 13.87 3.29
C ILE A 95 14.20 13.55 3.39
N ASN A 96 15.02 14.50 3.85
CA ASN A 96 16.45 14.24 4.03
C ASN A 96 16.71 13.11 5.04
N TYR A 97 15.91 13.05 6.12
CA TYR A 97 15.97 11.98 7.10
C TYR A 97 15.62 10.62 6.50
N LEU A 98 14.55 10.54 5.72
CA LEU A 98 14.14 9.35 4.97
C LEU A 98 15.25 8.81 4.10
N PHE A 99 15.81 9.64 3.21
CA PHE A 99 16.86 9.20 2.30
C PHE A 99 18.13 8.76 3.05
N LYS A 100 18.46 9.39 4.19
CA LYS A 100 19.55 8.96 5.07
C LYS A 100 19.28 7.59 5.69
N SER A 101 18.04 7.33 6.14
CA SER A 101 17.66 6.03 6.71
C SER A 101 17.75 4.90 5.66
N VAL A 102 17.26 5.16 4.44
CA VAL A 102 17.40 4.22 3.32
C VAL A 102 18.87 4.00 2.96
N GLU A 103 19.68 5.06 2.90
CA GLU A 103 21.12 4.95 2.67
C GLU A 103 21.81 4.11 3.76
N ASN A 104 21.41 4.26 5.03
CA ASN A 104 21.93 3.46 6.13
C ASN A 104 21.60 1.96 5.93
N PHE A 105 20.37 1.61 5.55
CA PHE A 105 20.01 0.24 5.23
C PHE A 105 20.90 -0.33 4.10
N LEU A 106 21.08 0.43 3.00
CA LEU A 106 21.88 -0.02 1.85
C LEU A 106 23.38 -0.13 2.16
N LYS A 107 23.92 0.68 3.07
CA LYS A 107 25.34 0.59 3.49
C LYS A 107 25.63 -0.61 4.39
N ASN A 108 24.63 -1.08 5.13
CA ASN A 108 24.77 -2.17 6.09
C ASN A 108 24.24 -3.52 5.56
N THR A 109 23.84 -3.57 4.30
CA THR A 109 23.34 -4.77 3.64
C THR A 109 23.93 -4.91 2.24
N ASP A 110 23.76 -6.07 1.62
CA ASP A 110 24.23 -6.41 0.27
C ASP A 110 23.12 -6.34 -0.79
N PHE A 111 21.97 -5.75 -0.45
CA PHE A 111 20.84 -5.64 -1.37
C PHE A 111 21.10 -4.66 -2.51
N VAL A 112 20.78 -5.08 -3.73
CA VAL A 112 20.65 -4.19 -4.88
C VAL A 112 19.32 -3.43 -4.77
N PRO A 113 19.33 -2.09 -4.80
CA PRO A 113 18.11 -1.32 -4.60
C PRO A 113 17.28 -1.17 -5.88
N VAL A 114 15.96 -1.29 -5.72
CA VAL A 114 14.93 -0.78 -6.62
C VAL A 114 14.07 0.19 -5.82
N ILE A 115 14.30 1.49 -5.98
CA ILE A 115 13.69 2.53 -5.13
C ILE A 115 12.70 3.34 -5.94
N ILE A 116 11.46 3.38 -5.48
CA ILE A 116 10.36 4.03 -6.19
C ILE A 116 9.74 5.08 -5.27
N GLY A 117 9.75 6.34 -5.70
CA GLY A 117 8.90 7.36 -5.09
C GLY A 117 7.47 7.17 -5.57
N LEU A 118 6.50 7.00 -4.69
CA LEU A 118 5.14 6.64 -5.08
C LEU A 118 4.29 7.82 -5.58
N GLY A 119 4.84 9.03 -5.53
CA GLY A 119 4.30 10.20 -6.21
C GLY A 119 4.18 11.43 -5.32
N ASP A 120 3.97 12.56 -5.99
CA ASP A 120 3.80 13.87 -5.39
C ASP A 120 2.44 14.01 -4.67
N LEU A 121 2.40 14.90 -3.68
CA LEU A 121 1.18 15.40 -3.03
C LEU A 121 0.97 16.88 -3.35
N VAL A 122 -0.28 17.29 -3.53
CA VAL A 122 -0.69 18.69 -3.77
C VAL A 122 -1.62 19.20 -2.66
N PRO A 123 -1.64 20.52 -2.38
CA PRO A 123 -2.60 21.10 -1.46
C PRO A 123 -4.03 20.76 -1.82
N LEU A 124 -4.84 20.43 -0.81
CA LEU A 124 -6.29 20.31 -0.98
C LEU A 124 -6.87 21.69 -1.31
N ARG A 125 -7.60 21.79 -2.42
CA ARG A 125 -8.30 22.98 -2.91
C ARG A 125 -9.74 23.05 -2.44
N GLY A 126 -10.41 21.90 -2.29
CA GLY A 126 -11.78 21.82 -1.83
C GLY A 126 -12.33 20.40 -1.85
N PHE A 127 -13.55 20.25 -1.33
CA PHE A 127 -14.29 18.99 -1.32
C PHE A 127 -15.43 19.05 -2.34
N ILE A 128 -15.68 17.91 -3.00
CA ILE A 128 -16.87 17.70 -3.83
C ILE A 128 -17.89 16.97 -2.96
N ASP A 129 -18.92 17.68 -2.52
CA ASP A 129 -19.97 17.14 -1.66
C ASP A 129 -21.02 16.38 -2.48
N LEU A 130 -21.15 15.08 -2.20
CA LEU A 130 -22.09 14.18 -2.88
C LEU A 130 -23.23 13.75 -1.95
N SER A 131 -23.58 14.55 -0.93
CA SER A 131 -24.68 14.23 -0.01
C SER A 131 -26.08 14.48 -0.57
N ASN A 132 -26.20 15.23 -1.67
CA ASN A 132 -27.49 15.68 -2.23
C ASN A 132 -27.94 14.89 -3.47
N ILE A 133 -27.38 13.72 -3.72
CA ILE A 133 -27.81 12.82 -4.81
C ILE A 133 -28.82 11.80 -4.30
N ASP A 134 -29.67 11.29 -5.20
CA ASP A 134 -30.66 10.24 -4.89
C ASP A 134 -29.98 8.85 -4.80
N GLY A 135 -28.98 8.60 -5.65
CA GLY A 135 -28.16 7.38 -5.62
C GLY A 135 -27.15 7.32 -4.46
N ILE A 136 -26.28 6.31 -4.48
CA ILE A 136 -25.27 6.11 -3.43
C ILE A 136 -23.88 6.46 -3.97
N ALA A 137 -23.29 7.55 -3.47
CA ALA A 137 -21.88 7.84 -3.65
C ALA A 137 -21.04 7.21 -2.52
N PHE A 138 -20.05 6.42 -2.92
CA PHE A 138 -19.08 5.84 -2.02
C PHE A 138 -17.68 6.36 -2.33
N CYS A 139 -17.06 6.99 -1.35
CA CYS A 139 -15.75 7.65 -1.49
C CYS A 139 -14.81 7.26 -0.34
N GLY A 140 -14.99 6.03 0.16
CA GLY A 140 -14.12 5.42 1.15
C GLY A 140 -12.95 4.65 0.54
N GLY A 141 -12.13 4.07 1.42
CA GLY A 141 -10.92 3.36 1.05
C GLY A 141 -9.69 4.28 1.00
N MET A 142 -8.65 3.83 0.29
CA MET A 142 -7.35 4.50 0.23
C MET A 142 -7.23 5.53 -0.90
N SER A 143 -8.22 5.58 -1.81
CA SER A 143 -8.23 6.53 -2.92
C SER A 143 -8.75 7.89 -2.49
N SER A 144 -8.24 8.95 -3.14
CA SER A 144 -8.61 10.34 -2.86
C SER A 144 -9.28 11.02 -4.04
N CYS A 145 -8.90 10.67 -5.27
CA CYS A 145 -9.48 11.26 -6.48
C CYS A 145 -10.52 10.38 -7.16
N TYR A 146 -10.70 9.13 -6.74
CA TYR A 146 -11.70 8.24 -7.32
C TYR A 146 -12.86 7.99 -6.34
N GLY A 147 -14.08 8.11 -6.84
CA GLY A 147 -15.31 7.79 -6.11
C GLY A 147 -16.20 6.85 -6.92
N GLY A 148 -16.94 5.96 -6.25
CA GLY A 148 -17.93 5.10 -6.90
C GLY A 148 -19.33 5.67 -6.73
N LEU A 149 -20.14 5.51 -7.78
CA LEU A 149 -21.55 5.88 -7.78
C LEU A 149 -22.38 4.64 -8.14
N PHE A 150 -23.39 4.36 -7.33
CA PHE A 150 -24.29 3.22 -7.45
C PHE A 150 -25.73 3.68 -7.51
N ASP A 151 -26.54 2.98 -8.31
CA ASP A 151 -27.98 3.22 -8.41
C ASP A 151 -28.32 4.69 -8.77
N ALA A 152 -27.49 5.32 -9.60
CA ALA A 152 -27.64 6.72 -9.99
C ALA A 152 -28.89 6.97 -10.85
N THR A 153 -29.62 8.03 -10.54
CA THR A 153 -30.70 8.54 -11.40
C THR A 153 -30.14 9.40 -12.53
N SER A 154 -30.96 9.66 -13.57
CA SER A 154 -30.57 10.62 -14.61
C SER A 154 -30.34 12.03 -14.04
N LYS A 155 -31.10 12.42 -13.00
CA LYS A 155 -30.93 13.71 -12.32
C LYS A 155 -29.58 13.79 -11.60
N ASP A 156 -29.14 12.70 -10.97
CA ASP A 156 -27.82 12.63 -10.34
C ASP A 156 -26.72 12.86 -11.38
N LEU A 157 -26.80 12.19 -12.53
CA LEU A 157 -25.81 12.33 -13.59
C LEU A 157 -25.79 13.74 -14.19
N ASP A 158 -26.96 14.35 -14.41
CA ASP A 158 -27.07 15.74 -14.89
C ASP A 158 -26.49 16.73 -13.88
N TYR A 159 -26.76 16.53 -12.58
CA TYR A 159 -26.19 17.32 -11.50
C TYR A 159 -24.66 17.20 -11.44
N LEU A 160 -24.14 15.97 -11.43
CA LEU A 160 -22.70 15.70 -11.35
C LEU A 160 -21.95 16.22 -12.57
N ALA A 161 -22.54 16.14 -13.76
CA ALA A 161 -21.95 16.70 -14.99
C ALA A 161 -21.80 18.24 -14.93
N GLY A 162 -22.61 18.90 -14.10
CA GLY A 162 -22.55 20.34 -13.85
C GLY A 162 -21.46 20.78 -12.84
N ILE A 163 -20.83 19.84 -12.11
CA ILE A 163 -19.82 20.17 -11.09
C ILE A 163 -18.45 20.39 -11.75
N PRO A 164 -17.88 21.62 -11.73
CA PRO A 164 -16.63 21.91 -12.42
C PRO A 164 -15.42 21.14 -11.89
N GLU A 165 -15.43 20.71 -10.63
CA GLU A 165 -14.34 20.00 -9.96
C GLU A 165 -14.27 18.50 -10.33
N ILE A 166 -15.32 17.95 -10.94
CA ILE A 166 -15.30 16.58 -11.48
C ILE A 166 -14.60 16.60 -12.84
N GLU A 167 -13.53 15.82 -12.98
CA GLU A 167 -12.80 15.68 -14.24
C GLU A 167 -13.57 14.80 -15.22
N LYS A 168 -14.05 13.64 -14.75
CA LYS A 168 -14.75 12.64 -15.57
C LYS A 168 -15.75 11.83 -14.77
N ILE A 169 -16.78 11.39 -15.48
CA ILE A 169 -17.73 10.37 -15.04
C ILE A 169 -17.65 9.22 -16.07
N ILE A 170 -17.25 8.03 -15.64
CA ILE A 170 -17.02 6.87 -16.50
C ILE A 170 -17.99 5.78 -16.11
N SER A 171 -18.90 5.39 -17.01
CA SER A 171 -19.79 4.26 -16.75
C SER A 171 -19.01 2.94 -16.68
N LYS A 172 -19.53 1.99 -15.89
CA LYS A 172 -19.02 0.62 -15.80
C LYS A 172 -18.80 0.01 -17.18
N LYS A 173 -19.81 0.10 -18.06
CA LYS A 173 -19.72 -0.41 -19.44
C LYS A 173 -18.52 0.19 -20.18
N LYS A 174 -18.38 1.53 -20.17
CA LYS A 174 -17.26 2.20 -20.85
C LYS A 174 -15.92 1.78 -20.27
N PHE A 175 -15.82 1.63 -18.95
CA PHE A 175 -14.61 1.13 -18.32
C PHE A 175 -14.29 -0.29 -18.79
N MET A 176 -15.28 -1.20 -18.79
CA MET A 176 -15.05 -2.60 -19.19
C MET A 176 -14.71 -2.74 -20.67
N ASP A 177 -15.38 -1.99 -21.54
CA ASP A 177 -15.06 -1.96 -22.98
C ASP A 177 -13.61 -1.52 -23.23
N GLU A 178 -13.07 -0.65 -22.37
CA GLU A 178 -11.72 -0.14 -22.49
C GLU A 178 -10.69 -1.03 -21.78
N PHE A 179 -10.87 -1.36 -20.49
CA PHE A 179 -9.84 -2.03 -19.68
C PHE A 179 -10.02 -3.55 -19.58
N GLY A 180 -11.22 -4.06 -19.86
CA GLY A 180 -11.65 -5.38 -19.42
C GLY A 180 -11.67 -5.48 -17.90
N GLY A 181 -11.58 -6.72 -17.40
CA GLY A 181 -11.43 -7.01 -15.98
C GLY A 181 -11.76 -8.45 -15.65
N ARG A 182 -11.19 -8.98 -14.57
CA ARG A 182 -11.61 -10.28 -14.04
C ARG A 182 -13.00 -10.18 -13.41
N GLU A 183 -13.69 -11.30 -13.29
CA GLU A 183 -15.08 -11.37 -12.83
C GLU A 183 -15.33 -10.61 -11.51
N ASP A 184 -14.51 -10.86 -10.47
CA ASP A 184 -14.67 -10.21 -9.16
C ASP A 184 -14.49 -8.68 -9.24
N PHE A 185 -13.55 -8.22 -10.08
CA PHE A 185 -13.32 -6.81 -10.32
C PHE A 185 -14.57 -6.19 -10.97
N ILE A 186 -15.12 -6.83 -12.00
CA ILE A 186 -16.33 -6.36 -12.68
C ILE A 186 -17.51 -6.35 -11.69
N LYS A 187 -17.69 -7.40 -10.89
CA LYS A 187 -18.78 -7.50 -9.91
C LYS A 187 -18.75 -6.35 -8.92
N ARG A 188 -17.57 -6.01 -8.38
CA ARG A 188 -17.37 -4.94 -7.39
C ARG A 188 -17.33 -3.53 -7.98
N PHE A 189 -17.10 -3.38 -9.29
CA PHE A 189 -16.98 -2.07 -9.94
C PHE A 189 -18.29 -1.27 -9.84
N PRO A 190 -18.23 0.04 -9.51
CA PRO A 190 -19.41 0.91 -9.42
C PRO A 190 -20.13 1.08 -10.75
N ASP A 191 -21.41 1.50 -10.74
CA ASP A 191 -22.13 1.78 -11.98
C ASP A 191 -21.49 2.93 -12.76
N TYR A 192 -20.96 3.92 -12.02
CA TYR A 192 -20.10 4.96 -12.55
C TYR A 192 -18.91 5.21 -11.63
N LEU A 193 -17.74 5.37 -12.22
CA LEU A 193 -16.54 5.86 -11.57
C LEU A 193 -16.45 7.38 -11.75
N LEU A 194 -16.37 8.10 -10.64
CA LEU A 194 -16.15 9.53 -10.57
C LEU A 194 -14.65 9.81 -10.41
N ILE A 195 -14.15 10.81 -11.14
CA ILE A 195 -12.75 11.23 -11.09
C ILE A 195 -12.71 12.71 -10.76
N ALA A 196 -12.10 13.08 -9.63
CA ALA A 196 -11.91 14.48 -9.25
C ALA A 196 -10.73 15.11 -10.00
N LYS A 197 -10.82 16.43 -10.26
CA LYS A 197 -9.65 17.21 -10.72
C LYS A 197 -8.58 17.24 -9.62
N GLU A 198 -7.32 17.40 -10.04
CA GLU A 198 -6.19 17.48 -9.11
C GLU A 198 -6.39 18.57 -8.04
N GLY A 199 -6.12 18.19 -6.78
CA GLY A 199 -6.33 19.03 -5.61
C GLY A 199 -7.73 18.95 -5.01
N TYR A 200 -8.67 18.19 -5.59
CA TYR A 200 -10.00 17.97 -5.04
C TYR A 200 -10.19 16.52 -4.58
N THR A 201 -11.09 16.32 -3.62
CA THR A 201 -11.49 14.98 -3.16
C THR A 201 -12.99 14.96 -2.86
N PHE A 202 -13.60 13.78 -2.94
CA PHE A 202 -15.03 13.61 -2.71
C PHE A 202 -15.36 13.48 -1.22
N LYS A 203 -16.53 13.98 -0.83
CA LYS A 203 -17.11 13.81 0.49
C LYS A 203 -18.48 13.13 0.34
N ALA A 204 -18.55 11.89 0.79
CA ALA A 204 -19.73 11.02 0.70
C ALA A 204 -19.67 9.91 1.77
N CYS A 205 -20.45 8.84 1.59
CA CYS A 205 -20.35 7.65 2.42
C CYS A 205 -18.92 7.06 2.36
N GLY A 206 -18.39 6.65 3.51
CA GLY A 206 -17.05 6.08 3.63
C GLY A 206 -15.90 7.10 3.67
N SER A 207 -16.16 8.40 3.44
CA SER A 207 -15.12 9.43 3.50
C SER A 207 -14.50 9.55 4.90
N LEU A 208 -13.22 9.89 4.93
CA LEU A 208 -12.48 10.09 6.18
C LEU A 208 -13.04 11.29 6.97
N ALA A 209 -13.23 11.12 8.27
CA ALA A 209 -13.66 12.19 9.18
C ALA A 209 -12.52 13.14 9.60
N ARG A 210 -11.27 12.87 9.17
CA ARG A 210 -10.08 13.64 9.55
C ARG A 210 -9.86 14.82 8.61
N THR A 211 -9.29 15.90 9.14
CA THR A 211 -8.81 17.03 8.35
C THR A 211 -7.74 16.56 7.35
N VAL A 212 -7.94 16.92 6.08
CA VAL A 212 -7.00 16.65 4.99
C VAL A 212 -6.37 17.98 4.54
N TYR A 213 -5.05 18.01 4.46
CA TYR A 213 -4.28 19.19 4.01
C TYR A 213 -3.74 19.03 2.59
N LYS A 214 -3.36 17.80 2.22
CA LYS A 214 -2.86 17.47 0.88
C LYS A 214 -3.49 16.18 0.38
N VAL A 215 -3.58 16.04 -0.94
CA VAL A 215 -4.06 14.84 -1.65
C VAL A 215 -3.02 14.41 -2.70
N PRO A 216 -3.01 13.14 -3.14
CA PRO A 216 -2.23 12.69 -4.28
C PRO A 216 -2.35 13.62 -5.49
N ALA A 217 -1.20 13.98 -6.08
CA ALA A 217 -1.14 14.61 -7.38
C ALA A 217 -1.48 13.59 -8.49
N LYS A 218 -1.71 14.08 -9.72
CA LYS A 218 -1.90 13.24 -10.89
C LYS A 218 -0.55 12.74 -11.43
N ASN A 219 0.06 11.81 -10.71
CA ASN A 219 1.38 11.25 -10.97
C ASN A 219 1.36 10.24 -12.14
N THR A 220 1.28 10.68 -13.39
CA THR A 220 1.30 9.76 -14.55
C THR A 220 2.63 9.02 -14.73
N THR A 221 3.70 9.60 -14.20
CA THR A 221 5.04 9.03 -14.06
C THR A 221 5.57 9.29 -12.65
N ILE A 222 6.47 8.45 -12.17
CA ILE A 222 7.08 8.51 -10.84
C ILE A 222 8.59 8.24 -10.90
N PRO A 223 9.38 8.75 -9.94
CA PRO A 223 10.84 8.56 -9.93
C PRO A 223 11.21 7.13 -9.54
N LEU A 224 12.16 6.56 -10.28
CA LEU A 224 12.75 5.23 -10.07
C LEU A 224 14.29 5.36 -9.98
N TYR A 225 14.88 4.81 -8.93
CA TYR A 225 16.33 4.65 -8.80
C TYR A 225 16.67 3.17 -8.72
N THR A 226 17.46 2.68 -9.66
CA THR A 226 18.02 1.33 -9.65
C THR A 226 19.18 1.23 -10.63
N SER A 227 20.01 0.20 -10.46
CA SER A 227 21.00 -0.22 -11.45
C SER A 227 20.49 -1.32 -12.39
N LEU A 228 19.24 -1.76 -12.22
CA LEU A 228 18.59 -2.76 -13.07
C LEU A 228 17.91 -2.08 -14.26
N ASP A 229 18.09 -2.63 -15.45
CA ASP A 229 17.48 -2.11 -16.68
C ASP A 229 16.10 -2.71 -16.94
N GLY A 230 15.30 -2.05 -17.79
CA GLY A 230 14.04 -2.61 -18.31
C GLY A 230 12.77 -2.30 -17.50
N ILE A 231 12.81 -1.33 -16.59
CA ILE A 231 11.62 -0.87 -15.86
C ILE A 231 11.12 0.46 -16.45
N ASP A 232 10.15 0.37 -17.37
CA ASP A 232 9.52 1.55 -17.99
C ASP A 232 8.15 1.87 -17.36
N SER A 233 7.51 0.89 -16.72
CA SER A 233 6.24 1.02 -16.01
C SER A 233 6.27 0.27 -14.67
N ILE A 234 5.40 0.69 -13.74
CA ILE A 234 5.27 0.04 -12.44
C ILE A 234 5.00 -1.47 -12.54
N VAL A 235 4.36 -1.93 -13.63
CA VAL A 235 4.09 -3.35 -13.85
C VAL A 235 5.31 -4.15 -14.34
N ASP A 236 6.37 -3.49 -14.79
CA ASP A 236 7.61 -4.14 -15.22
C ASP A 236 8.51 -4.51 -14.03
N VAL A 237 8.31 -3.85 -12.88
CA VAL A 237 9.13 -4.00 -11.66
C VAL A 237 9.25 -5.45 -11.25
N LYS A 238 8.12 -6.16 -11.17
CA LYS A 238 8.11 -7.58 -10.82
C LYS A 238 9.07 -8.35 -11.73
N LYS A 239 8.83 -8.33 -13.04
CA LYS A 239 9.59 -9.12 -14.01
C LYS A 239 11.11 -8.85 -13.90
N VAL A 240 11.51 -7.59 -13.81
CA VAL A 240 12.93 -7.22 -13.71
C VAL A 240 13.54 -7.74 -12.42
N ILE A 241 12.82 -7.69 -11.30
CA ILE A 241 13.27 -8.29 -10.03
C ILE A 241 13.37 -9.81 -10.16
N GLU A 242 12.37 -10.47 -10.75
CA GLU A 242 12.35 -11.92 -10.96
C GLU A 242 13.59 -12.40 -11.74
N GLU A 243 13.96 -11.69 -12.81
CA GLU A 243 15.10 -12.04 -13.66
C GLU A 243 16.48 -11.87 -12.98
N ASN A 244 16.54 -11.16 -11.85
CA ASN A 244 17.79 -10.82 -11.18
C ASN A 244 17.98 -11.50 -9.81
N LEU A 245 16.91 -12.03 -9.21
CA LEU A 245 16.95 -12.66 -7.88
C LEU A 245 17.83 -13.91 -7.81
N ASP A 246 18.04 -14.62 -8.92
CA ASP A 246 18.93 -15.79 -8.96
C ASP A 246 20.41 -15.44 -8.67
N ASN A 247 20.80 -14.18 -8.85
CA ASN A 247 22.20 -13.76 -8.77
C ASN A 247 22.46 -12.69 -7.71
N ARG A 248 21.41 -12.02 -7.23
CA ARG A 248 21.54 -10.82 -6.38
C ARG A 248 20.38 -10.78 -5.40
N LYS A 249 20.68 -10.33 -4.18
CA LYS A 249 19.62 -9.93 -3.26
C LYS A 249 19.04 -8.60 -3.71
N ILE A 250 17.72 -8.45 -3.68
CA ILE A 250 17.04 -7.23 -4.16
C ILE A 250 16.15 -6.62 -3.08
N ALA A 251 16.32 -5.31 -2.87
CA ALA A 251 15.46 -4.51 -1.99
C ALA A 251 14.55 -3.60 -2.82
N LEU A 252 13.25 -3.89 -2.83
CA LEU A 252 12.22 -3.00 -3.35
C LEU A 252 11.82 -1.99 -2.27
N ILE A 253 12.20 -0.74 -2.44
CA ILE A 253 11.98 0.34 -1.47
C ILE A 253 10.92 1.30 -2.03
N LEU A 254 9.80 1.40 -1.34
CA LEU A 254 8.65 2.23 -1.72
C LEU A 254 8.55 3.44 -0.79
N LEU A 255 8.59 4.64 -1.37
CA LEU A 255 8.59 5.90 -0.64
C LEU A 255 7.27 6.65 -0.89
N GLU A 256 6.31 6.55 0.03
CA GLU A 256 5.06 7.32 -0.07
C GLU A 256 5.30 8.81 0.24
N GLY A 257 4.59 9.68 -0.47
CA GLY A 257 4.66 11.12 -0.38
C GLY A 257 5.86 11.71 -1.11
N ILE A 258 6.68 10.88 -1.76
CA ILE A 258 7.88 11.28 -2.48
C ILE A 258 7.62 11.14 -3.98
N GLY A 259 7.51 12.28 -4.66
CA GLY A 259 7.44 12.35 -6.11
C GLY A 259 8.69 12.96 -6.74
N THR A 260 8.59 13.34 -8.00
CA THR A 260 9.70 13.89 -8.79
C THR A 260 10.30 15.18 -8.20
N ARG A 261 9.50 15.95 -7.44
CA ARG A 261 9.95 17.20 -6.82
C ARG A 261 10.85 16.98 -5.59
N ASP A 262 10.67 15.85 -4.90
CA ASP A 262 11.27 15.58 -3.60
C ASP A 262 12.33 14.47 -3.62
N PHE A 263 12.37 13.68 -4.68
CA PHE A 263 13.31 12.57 -4.83
C PHE A 263 14.76 13.05 -4.94
N LYS A 264 15.68 12.47 -4.16
CA LYS A 264 17.04 13.02 -3.96
C LYS A 264 18.13 12.39 -4.84
N TRP A 265 17.97 11.13 -5.24
CA TRP A 265 18.97 10.46 -6.08
C TRP A 265 18.70 10.68 -7.56
N GLN A 266 19.69 10.42 -8.41
CA GLN A 266 19.51 10.46 -9.86
C GLN A 266 18.56 9.35 -10.30
N TYR A 267 17.39 9.70 -10.80
CA TYR A 267 16.34 8.75 -11.15
C TYR A 267 16.00 8.76 -12.64
N THR A 268 15.37 7.68 -13.09
CA THR A 268 14.60 7.62 -14.33
C THR A 268 13.11 7.75 -14.03
N LEU A 269 12.31 8.08 -15.05
CA LEU A 269 10.86 8.16 -14.91
C LEU A 269 10.23 6.82 -15.27
N CYS A 270 9.43 6.28 -14.35
CA CYS A 270 8.67 5.07 -14.52
C CYS A 270 7.18 5.42 -14.67
N LYS A 271 6.49 4.80 -15.64
CA LYS A 271 5.07 5.05 -15.92
C LYS A 271 4.20 4.48 -14.81
N ASN A 272 3.37 5.34 -14.21
CA ASN A 272 2.46 5.05 -13.11
C ASN A 272 0.98 5.18 -13.55
N SER A 273 0.71 4.77 -14.79
CA SER A 273 -0.62 4.91 -15.40
C SER A 273 -0.91 3.80 -16.41
N ILE A 274 -2.19 3.51 -16.57
CA ILE A 274 -2.73 2.70 -17.66
C ILE A 274 -3.84 3.48 -18.34
N LYS A 275 -3.65 3.77 -19.63
CA LYS A 275 -4.55 4.63 -20.43
C LYS A 275 -4.76 5.97 -19.73
N TRP A 276 -5.99 6.31 -19.34
CA TRP A 276 -6.29 7.52 -18.59
C TRP A 276 -6.24 7.36 -17.07
N TYR A 277 -6.17 6.12 -16.55
CA TYR A 277 -6.13 5.85 -15.11
C TYR A 277 -4.72 6.08 -14.58
N THR A 278 -4.62 6.93 -13.56
CA THR A 278 -3.38 7.20 -12.83
C THR A 278 -3.46 6.56 -11.47
N TYR A 279 -2.45 5.78 -11.11
CA TYR A 279 -2.38 5.14 -9.80
C TYR A 279 -2.12 6.17 -8.70
N GLU A 280 -2.84 6.04 -7.59
CA GLU A 280 -2.58 6.79 -6.35
C GLU A 280 -1.75 5.94 -5.38
N GLN A 281 -1.33 6.52 -4.26
CA GLN A 281 -0.56 5.86 -3.21
C GLN A 281 -1.45 4.97 -2.35
N ASP A 282 -2.07 3.98 -3.00
CA ASP A 282 -3.08 3.08 -2.49
C ASP A 282 -2.70 1.61 -2.76
N ALA A 283 -3.56 0.69 -2.32
CA ALA A 283 -3.38 -0.73 -2.53
C ALA A 283 -3.17 -1.11 -4.01
N ASN A 284 -3.84 -0.45 -4.95
CA ASN A 284 -3.75 -0.80 -6.36
C ASN A 284 -2.38 -0.47 -6.96
N GLN A 285 -1.71 0.60 -6.50
CA GLN A 285 -0.35 0.90 -6.93
C GLN A 285 0.65 -0.12 -6.39
N TYR A 286 0.55 -0.46 -5.10
CA TYR A 286 1.40 -1.49 -4.51
C TYR A 286 1.24 -2.82 -5.23
N LEU A 287 0.00 -3.25 -5.47
CA LEU A 287 -0.27 -4.50 -6.19
C LEU A 287 0.19 -4.45 -7.64
N ALA A 288 0.07 -3.32 -8.33
CA ALA A 288 0.59 -3.21 -9.69
C ALA A 288 2.12 -3.40 -9.74
N ILE A 289 2.83 -2.82 -8.77
CA ILE A 289 4.27 -2.98 -8.61
C ILE A 289 4.62 -4.44 -8.31
N THR A 290 3.97 -5.05 -7.33
CA THR A 290 4.40 -6.36 -6.80
C THR A 290 3.86 -7.55 -7.59
N THR A 291 2.72 -7.42 -8.26
CA THR A 291 2.16 -8.51 -9.09
C THR A 291 2.53 -8.40 -10.56
N GLY A 292 3.03 -7.23 -10.99
CA GLY A 292 3.25 -6.91 -12.40
C GLY A 292 1.96 -6.83 -13.21
N LYS A 293 0.80 -6.63 -12.56
CA LYS A 293 -0.52 -6.61 -13.22
C LYS A 293 -1.26 -5.32 -12.91
N HIS A 294 -1.92 -4.79 -13.93
CA HIS A 294 -2.78 -3.62 -13.76
C HIS A 294 -4.04 -3.91 -12.93
N LEU A 295 -4.68 -2.85 -12.42
CA LEU A 295 -5.71 -2.94 -11.38
C LEU A 295 -6.90 -3.86 -11.74
N GLN A 296 -7.24 -3.96 -13.02
CA GLN A 296 -8.38 -4.77 -13.49
C GLN A 296 -8.22 -6.26 -13.22
N TYR A 297 -7.02 -6.69 -12.80
CA TYR A 297 -6.70 -8.06 -12.41
C TYR A 297 -6.65 -8.26 -10.88
N ASN A 298 -6.76 -7.20 -10.08
CA ASN A 298 -6.53 -7.23 -8.63
C ASN A 298 -7.80 -7.30 -7.77
N GLY A 299 -8.99 -7.47 -8.32
CA GLY A 299 -10.23 -7.74 -7.56
C GLY A 299 -10.77 -6.57 -6.70
N TYR A 300 -10.02 -5.48 -6.52
CA TYR A 300 -10.39 -4.34 -5.66
C TYR A 300 -10.45 -3.03 -6.48
N PRO A 301 -11.52 -2.82 -7.27
CA PRO A 301 -11.66 -1.64 -8.12
C PRO A 301 -11.79 -0.34 -7.31
N PRO A 302 -11.40 0.82 -7.85
CA PRO A 302 -11.63 2.09 -7.17
C PRO A 302 -13.13 2.36 -6.95
N GLY A 303 -13.48 2.97 -5.82
CA GLY A 303 -14.85 3.38 -5.51
C GLY A 303 -15.82 2.24 -5.14
N TYR A 304 -15.35 1.00 -4.99
CA TYR A 304 -16.21 -0.11 -4.57
C TYR A 304 -16.67 -0.01 -3.11
N LYS A 305 -17.86 -0.55 -2.82
CA LYS A 305 -18.47 -0.62 -1.48
C LYS A 305 -17.85 -1.75 -0.66
N TYR A 306 -16.63 -1.55 -0.14
CA TYR A 306 -15.93 -2.60 0.62
C TYR A 306 -16.70 -3.11 1.84
N TYR A 307 -17.54 -2.27 2.46
CA TYR A 307 -18.30 -2.62 3.66
C TYR A 307 -19.37 -3.69 3.44
N ILE A 308 -19.74 -3.98 2.18
CA ILE A 308 -20.69 -5.06 1.87
C ILE A 308 -20.10 -6.43 2.18
N GLU A 309 -18.77 -6.56 2.08
CA GLU A 309 -18.03 -7.78 2.32
C GLU A 309 -17.31 -7.75 3.68
N ASP A 310 -17.62 -6.76 4.53
CA ASP A 310 -17.02 -6.55 5.84
C ASP A 310 -17.98 -7.00 6.96
N ASP A 311 -18.25 -8.31 7.01
CA ASP A 311 -19.13 -8.95 7.99
C ASP A 311 -18.35 -9.85 8.97
N GLU A 312 -19.04 -10.38 9.99
CA GLU A 312 -18.42 -11.22 11.03
C GLU A 312 -17.85 -12.56 10.53
N ASN A 313 -18.20 -12.99 9.31
CA ASN A 313 -17.72 -14.22 8.68
C ASN A 313 -16.62 -13.96 7.65
N LYS A 314 -16.17 -12.72 7.55
CA LYS A 314 -15.12 -12.31 6.62
C LYS A 314 -13.84 -13.12 6.83
N PRO A 315 -13.31 -13.75 5.76
CA PRO A 315 -11.96 -14.30 5.82
C PRO A 315 -10.95 -13.16 5.89
N TYR A 316 -9.87 -13.35 6.64
CA TYR A 316 -8.84 -12.33 6.84
C TYR A 316 -9.38 -11.07 7.55
N PRO A 317 -9.85 -11.20 8.82
CA PRO A 317 -10.50 -10.11 9.54
C PRO A 317 -9.55 -8.96 9.93
N TYR A 318 -8.22 -9.15 9.83
CA TYR A 318 -7.23 -8.13 10.16
C TYR A 318 -6.75 -7.34 8.93
N GLU A 319 -7.14 -7.77 7.73
CA GLU A 319 -6.57 -7.38 6.45
C GLU A 319 -7.37 -6.25 5.80
N GLY A 320 -8.07 -5.44 6.60
CA GLY A 320 -8.86 -4.32 6.08
C GLY A 320 -9.85 -4.81 5.03
N PRO A 321 -9.92 -4.24 3.82
CA PRO A 321 -10.96 -4.59 2.85
C PRO A 321 -10.65 -5.84 2.00
N PHE A 322 -9.55 -6.54 2.25
CA PHE A 322 -9.14 -7.70 1.47
C PHE A 322 -9.93 -8.95 1.89
N MET A 323 -10.49 -9.66 0.91
CA MET A 323 -11.19 -10.95 1.09
C MET A 323 -10.30 -12.16 0.79
N GLU A 324 -9.20 -11.91 0.10
CA GLU A 324 -8.18 -12.89 -0.25
C GLU A 324 -6.82 -12.20 -0.22
N ILE A 325 -5.77 -12.96 0.14
CA ILE A 325 -4.40 -12.52 -0.02
C ILE A 325 -4.03 -12.58 -1.50
N PRO A 326 -3.59 -11.47 -2.11
CA PRO A 326 -3.16 -11.44 -3.49
C PRO A 326 -2.08 -12.48 -3.77
N GLU A 327 -2.24 -13.16 -4.91
CA GLU A 327 -1.31 -14.18 -5.39
C GLU A 327 -0.34 -13.60 -6.42
N ASN A 328 0.77 -14.32 -6.64
CA ASN A 328 1.78 -13.99 -7.64
C ASN A 328 2.46 -12.63 -7.38
N THR A 329 2.60 -12.23 -6.12
CA THR A 329 3.46 -11.11 -5.75
C THR A 329 4.94 -11.54 -5.80
N ILE A 330 5.86 -10.57 -5.88
CA ILE A 330 7.32 -10.86 -5.89
C ILE A 330 7.74 -11.73 -4.70
N GLY A 331 7.24 -11.45 -3.49
CA GLY A 331 7.59 -12.23 -2.29
C GLY A 331 7.09 -13.68 -2.30
N GLN A 332 6.24 -14.07 -3.27
CA GLN A 332 5.72 -15.44 -3.39
C GLN A 332 6.49 -16.29 -4.41
N MET A 333 7.56 -15.76 -5.01
CA MET A 333 8.33 -16.54 -5.96
C MET A 333 8.88 -17.82 -5.32
N ASN A 334 8.90 -18.88 -6.12
CA ASN A 334 9.44 -20.15 -5.65
C ASN A 334 10.95 -20.04 -5.42
N LYS A 335 11.42 -20.68 -4.34
CA LYS A 335 12.85 -20.86 -4.01
C LYS A 335 13.59 -19.59 -3.58
N ILE A 336 12.90 -18.50 -3.30
CA ILE A 336 13.50 -17.35 -2.62
C ILE A 336 13.05 -17.33 -1.16
N LYS A 337 13.87 -16.76 -0.30
CA LYS A 337 13.44 -16.25 1.01
C LYS A 337 13.06 -14.79 0.85
N SER A 338 11.92 -14.40 1.40
CA SER A 338 11.40 -13.04 1.24
C SER A 338 10.97 -12.42 2.56
N ALA A 339 11.23 -11.13 2.71
CA ALA A 339 10.75 -10.35 3.84
C ALA A 339 10.12 -9.02 3.41
N ALA A 340 9.22 -8.47 4.22
CA ALA A 340 8.62 -7.16 3.97
C ALA A 340 8.45 -6.35 5.26
N LEU A 341 8.99 -5.14 5.30
CA LEU A 341 8.93 -4.26 6.46
C LEU A 341 8.30 -2.92 6.08
N GLY A 342 7.36 -2.42 6.89
CA GLY A 342 6.67 -1.21 6.47
C GLY A 342 5.85 -0.47 7.51
N SER A 343 5.84 0.84 7.37
CA SER A 343 4.97 1.77 8.11
C SER A 343 3.61 1.94 7.44
N ARG A 344 3.25 1.04 6.51
CA ARG A 344 1.94 1.03 5.85
C ARG A 344 1.16 -0.20 6.26
N SER A 345 0.26 -0.02 7.21
CA SER A 345 -0.55 -1.12 7.75
C SER A 345 -1.40 -1.79 6.67
N ILE A 346 -1.56 -3.11 6.79
CA ILE A 346 -2.21 -4.04 5.87
C ILE A 346 -1.47 -4.19 4.53
N ILE A 347 -1.16 -3.08 3.85
CA ILE A 347 -0.62 -3.13 2.49
C ILE A 347 0.75 -3.80 2.46
N THR A 348 1.59 -3.61 3.49
CA THR A 348 2.96 -4.14 3.51
C THR A 348 2.95 -5.66 3.37
N HIS A 349 2.18 -6.37 4.21
CA HIS A 349 2.13 -7.84 4.12
C HIS A 349 1.25 -8.33 2.96
N VAL A 350 0.09 -7.69 2.71
CA VAL A 350 -0.85 -8.12 1.66
C VAL A 350 -0.24 -7.97 0.27
N ALA A 351 0.42 -6.85 -0.01
CA ALA A 351 0.96 -6.58 -1.35
C ALA A 351 2.34 -7.21 -1.58
N SER A 352 3.16 -7.41 -0.53
CA SER A 352 4.45 -8.10 -0.70
C SER A 352 4.27 -9.59 -0.95
N GLY A 353 3.33 -10.21 -0.22
CA GLY A 353 3.21 -11.66 -0.11
C GLY A 353 4.49 -12.34 0.36
N ALA A 354 5.33 -11.64 1.14
CA ALA A 354 6.59 -12.19 1.64
C ALA A 354 6.36 -13.32 2.66
N ASP A 355 7.41 -14.10 2.91
CA ASP A 355 7.42 -15.18 3.91
C ASP A 355 7.30 -14.64 5.33
N ILE A 356 8.01 -13.55 5.60
CA ILE A 356 7.94 -12.80 6.86
C ILE A 356 7.63 -11.35 6.55
N SER A 357 6.48 -10.85 7.01
CA SER A 357 6.18 -9.42 6.96
C SER A 357 6.11 -8.85 8.37
N ILE A 358 6.60 -7.63 8.58
CA ILE A 358 6.38 -6.88 9.82
C ILE A 358 5.96 -5.47 9.47
N GLU A 359 4.82 -5.06 10.00
CA GLU A 359 4.22 -3.78 9.68
C GLU A 359 3.67 -3.08 10.93
N CYS A 360 3.46 -1.77 10.80
CA CYS A 360 2.68 -1.06 11.80
C CYS A 360 1.26 -1.65 11.89
N LEU A 361 0.73 -1.73 13.10
CA LEU A 361 -0.68 -1.99 13.35
C LEU A 361 -1.36 -0.66 13.67
N CYS A 362 -1.67 0.09 12.62
CA CYS A 362 -2.38 1.36 12.71
C CYS A 362 -3.74 1.25 12.03
N ARG A 363 -4.81 1.71 12.69
CA ARG A 363 -6.14 1.83 12.07
C ARG A 363 -6.61 3.26 12.21
N MET A 364 -6.95 3.89 11.08
CA MET A 364 -7.37 5.30 11.06
C MET A 364 -6.35 6.25 11.72
N LEU A 365 -5.04 5.99 11.60
CA LEU A 365 -3.93 6.72 12.26
C LEU A 365 -3.86 6.58 13.80
N TYR A 366 -4.64 5.66 14.38
CA TYR A 366 -4.43 5.25 15.77
C TYR A 366 -3.41 4.13 15.80
N ASN A 367 -2.33 4.34 16.55
CA ASN A 367 -1.27 3.35 16.73
C ASN A 367 -1.70 2.31 17.76
N TYR A 368 -1.88 1.06 17.33
CA TYR A 368 -2.18 -0.08 18.20
C TYR A 368 -0.93 -0.91 18.50
N GLY A 369 0.10 -0.85 17.66
CA GLY A 369 1.36 -1.57 17.87
C GLY A 369 1.97 -2.07 16.57
N THR A 370 2.45 -3.32 16.59
CA THR A 370 3.13 -3.98 15.47
C THR A 370 2.43 -5.29 15.14
N MET A 371 2.35 -5.63 13.87
CA MET A 371 1.89 -6.95 13.42
C MET A 371 2.98 -7.62 12.58
N ALA A 372 3.33 -8.86 12.92
CA ALA A 372 4.10 -9.73 12.06
C ALA A 372 3.19 -10.76 11.38
N VAL A 373 3.48 -11.09 10.13
CA VAL A 373 2.81 -12.17 9.40
C VAL A 373 3.86 -13.17 8.95
N ILE A 374 3.70 -14.44 9.30
CA ILE A 374 4.64 -15.52 8.98
C ILE A 374 3.91 -16.59 8.18
N LYS A 375 4.42 -16.91 6.99
CA LYS A 375 3.86 -17.98 6.14
C LYS A 375 4.30 -19.37 6.58
N ASP A 376 3.42 -20.35 6.37
CA ASP A 376 3.65 -21.78 6.60
C ASP A 376 5.02 -22.31 6.20
N ILE A 377 5.55 -21.88 5.06
CA ILE A 377 6.79 -22.43 4.50
C ILE A 377 8.00 -22.17 5.41
N VAL A 378 7.95 -21.12 6.22
CA VAL A 378 9.03 -20.72 7.13
C VAL A 378 9.21 -21.73 8.25
N TYR A 379 8.11 -22.19 8.84
CA TYR A 379 8.16 -23.04 10.03
C TYR A 379 7.91 -24.52 9.74
N LYS A 380 7.39 -24.88 8.57
CA LYS A 380 7.36 -26.28 8.11
C LYS A 380 8.77 -26.86 7.92
N GLN A 381 9.78 -26.02 7.69
CA GLN A 381 11.19 -26.43 7.65
C GLN A 381 11.75 -26.82 9.03
N GLU A 382 11.10 -26.45 10.14
CA GLU A 382 11.52 -26.82 11.50
C GLU A 382 10.80 -28.06 12.03
N ILE A 383 9.74 -28.52 11.35
CA ILE A 383 8.89 -29.65 11.75
C ILE A 383 9.30 -30.97 11.03
N LEU A 384 10.03 -30.86 9.91
CA LEU A 384 10.63 -31.96 9.16
C LEU A 384 12.09 -32.13 9.55
#